data_AF-A0A1F6R8H4-F1
#
_entry.id   AF-A0A1F6R8H4-F1
#
_cell.length_a   1.000
_cell.length_b   1.000
_cell.length_c   1.000
_cell.angle_alpha   90.00
_cell.angle_beta   90.00
_cell.angle_gamma   90.00
#
_symmetry.space_group_name_H-M   'P 1'
#
loop_
_entity.id
_entity.type
_entity.pdbx_description
1 polymer ?
#
loop_
_entity_poly.entity_id
_entity_poly.type
_entity_poly.pdbx_seq_one_letter_code
_entity_poly.pdbx_strand_id
1 'polypeptide(L)'
;MAGLAYYLSREGFKVAKVMLNRKPGASSQNQKKDLRLLFASNGEREIYRVQKDDKWVVVIDGQESAAYDYVENATFSPDGTLFAYSATVGGQAVVVLENTVQQQVYDAIKEIIFSANGNALAYVAQKGDYSVIVLNGQESQLYQQIAPLETSSGSTYIIFSPDGESIAYKVVDEEGSHIVINGQAGAAYDDITSFVFNADGTYTYQAEANGQEITITNTQDTTASSGTTTTTTTTTTSTQNTGTSSTTQTSSGSKKSGKDVQLDPERLYYPTCSGEGCNF
;
A
#
# COMPACT_ATOMS: atom_id res chain seq x y z
N MET A 1 -33.53 -16.54 -0.57
CA MET A 1 -32.22 -17.15 -0.86
C MET A 1 -31.33 -16.97 0.36
N ALA A 2 -30.66 -18.02 0.83
CA ALA A 2 -29.91 -18.02 2.09
C ALA A 2 -28.41 -17.92 1.80
N GLY A 3 -27.80 -16.78 2.14
CA GLY A 3 -26.35 -16.61 2.17
C GLY A 3 -25.78 -17.11 3.49
N LEU A 4 -24.61 -17.76 3.44
CA LEU A 4 -23.82 -18.09 4.63
C LEU A 4 -22.74 -17.02 4.79
N ALA A 5 -22.72 -16.33 5.93
CA ALA A 5 -21.62 -15.47 6.34
C ALA A 5 -21.10 -15.95 7.70
N TYR A 6 -19.78 -16.03 7.86
CA TYR A 6 -19.12 -16.26 9.14
C TYR A 6 -18.17 -15.11 9.38
N TYR A 7 -18.11 -14.63 10.62
CA TYR A 7 -17.30 -13.50 11.03
C TYR A 7 -16.49 -13.84 12.30
N LEU A 8 -15.37 -13.14 12.47
CA LEU A 8 -14.49 -13.20 13.65
C LEU A 8 -14.34 -11.78 14.20
N SER A 9 -15.02 -11.43 15.31
CA SER A 9 -14.60 -10.31 16.18
C SER A 9 -13.83 -10.82 17.36
N ARG A 10 -12.93 -9.97 17.88
CA ARG A 10 -12.26 -10.19 19.16
C ARG A 10 -13.12 -9.68 20.32
N GLU A 11 -13.66 -10.61 21.08
CA GLU A 11 -13.21 -10.81 22.47
C GLU A 11 -13.16 -12.31 22.76
N GLY A 12 -11.93 -12.85 22.87
CA GLY A 12 -11.67 -14.24 23.26
C GLY A 12 -12.22 -15.30 22.31
N PHE A 13 -11.43 -15.72 21.33
CA PHE A 13 -11.59 -16.95 20.50
C PHE A 13 -12.94 -17.68 20.65
N LYS A 14 -13.98 -17.14 20.01
CA LYS A 14 -15.21 -17.88 19.69
C LYS A 14 -15.64 -17.53 18.28
N VAL A 15 -15.54 -18.52 17.39
CA VAL A 15 -16.05 -18.46 16.02
C VAL A 15 -17.57 -18.29 16.10
N ALA A 16 -18.10 -17.12 15.73
CA ALA A 16 -19.53 -16.89 15.69
C ALA A 16 -20.08 -17.10 14.28
N LYS A 17 -20.95 -18.09 14.17
CA LYS A 17 -21.77 -18.42 13.00
C LYS A 17 -22.95 -17.45 12.93
N VAL A 18 -22.95 -16.51 12.00
CA VAL A 18 -24.16 -15.73 11.69
C VAL A 18 -24.92 -16.42 10.56
N MET A 19 -25.90 -17.24 10.94
CA MET A 19 -26.88 -17.78 10.00
C MET A 19 -27.87 -16.67 9.63
N LEU A 20 -27.82 -16.17 8.39
CA LEU A 20 -29.00 -15.56 7.78
C LEU A 20 -29.99 -16.68 7.47
N ASN A 21 -30.89 -16.94 8.43
CA ASN A 21 -32.07 -17.79 8.39
C ASN A 21 -31.94 -19.13 7.62
N ARG A 22 -31.54 -20.20 8.31
CA ARG A 22 -31.78 -21.59 7.87
C ARG A 22 -32.83 -22.26 8.76
N LYS A 23 -33.86 -22.86 8.14
CA LYS A 23 -34.67 -23.89 8.79
C LYS A 23 -33.76 -25.09 9.18
N PRO A 24 -33.97 -25.74 10.34
CA PRO A 24 -33.09 -26.82 10.80
C PRO A 24 -33.23 -28.05 9.88
N GLY A 25 -32.11 -28.62 9.39
CA GLY A 25 -32.12 -29.98 8.83
C GLY A 25 -31.22 -30.35 7.64
N ALA A 26 -30.41 -29.46 7.05
CA ALA A 26 -29.60 -29.83 5.88
C ALA A 26 -28.11 -30.01 6.20
N SER A 27 -27.61 -31.22 5.97
CA SER A 27 -26.25 -31.73 6.21
C SER A 27 -25.16 -31.02 5.40
N SER A 28 -23.94 -31.00 5.96
CA SER A 28 -22.74 -30.38 5.40
C SER A 28 -21.83 -31.43 4.74
N GLN A 29 -21.77 -31.43 3.41
CA GLN A 29 -20.69 -32.06 2.64
C GLN A 29 -20.42 -31.17 1.42
N ASN A 30 -19.15 -30.78 1.24
CA ASN A 30 -18.56 -30.12 0.07
C ASN A 30 -18.98 -28.69 -0.30
N GLN A 31 -18.46 -27.69 0.42
CA GLN A 31 -18.10 -26.39 -0.18
C GLN A 31 -16.85 -25.82 0.52
N LYS A 32 -15.68 -26.04 -0.09
CA LYS A 32 -14.46 -25.28 0.18
C LYS A 32 -14.29 -24.37 -1.03
N LYS A 33 -14.91 -23.19 -1.02
CA LYS A 33 -14.80 -22.18 -2.07
C LYS A 33 -14.53 -20.84 -1.40
N ASP A 34 -13.46 -20.19 -1.82
CA ASP A 34 -12.76 -19.06 -1.20
C ASP A 34 -13.64 -18.08 -0.40
N LEU A 35 -13.48 -18.13 0.92
CA LEU A 35 -14.05 -17.17 1.86
C LEU A 35 -13.08 -15.99 2.04
N ARG A 36 -12.94 -15.14 1.01
CA ARG A 36 -12.30 -13.81 1.14
C ARG A 36 -13.38 -12.77 1.45
N LEU A 37 -13.93 -12.88 2.65
CA LEU A 37 -15.09 -12.10 3.10
C LEU A 37 -14.69 -10.73 3.67
N LEU A 38 -13.63 -10.63 4.48
CA LEU A 38 -13.20 -9.35 5.05
C LEU A 38 -12.42 -8.52 4.02
N PHE A 39 -12.83 -7.27 3.86
CA PHE A 39 -12.34 -6.34 2.85
C PHE A 39 -11.45 -5.26 3.45
N ALA A 40 -11.87 -4.67 4.57
CA ALA A 40 -11.09 -3.74 5.39
C ALA A 40 -11.72 -3.64 6.79
N SER A 41 -10.93 -3.31 7.81
CA SER A 41 -11.44 -2.96 9.14
C SER A 41 -10.51 -1.91 9.77
N ASN A 42 -11.08 -0.98 10.53
CA ASN A 42 -10.33 -0.06 11.39
C ASN A 42 -10.54 -0.37 12.89
N GLY A 43 -11.11 -1.54 13.21
CA GLY A 43 -11.46 -1.95 14.58
C GLY A 43 -12.84 -1.49 15.07
N GLU A 44 -13.40 -0.41 14.51
CA GLU A 44 -14.74 0.09 14.84
C GLU A 44 -15.77 -0.20 13.74
N ARG A 45 -15.29 -0.18 12.50
CA ARG A 45 -16.03 -0.33 11.26
C ARG A 45 -15.44 -1.45 10.44
N GLU A 46 -16.31 -2.06 9.64
CA GLU A 46 -15.94 -3.21 8.83
C GLU A 46 -16.55 -3.12 7.45
N ILE A 47 -15.73 -3.45 6.46
CA ILE A 47 -16.14 -3.65 5.08
C ILE A 47 -15.96 -5.13 4.79
N TYR A 48 -17.01 -5.77 4.30
CA TYR A 48 -16.94 -7.14 3.77
C TYR A 48 -17.76 -7.25 2.49
N ARG A 49 -17.38 -8.16 1.60
CA ARG A 49 -18.16 -8.44 0.39
C ARG A 49 -18.97 -9.72 0.52
N VAL A 50 -20.17 -9.71 -0.03
CA VAL A 50 -21.04 -10.87 -0.11
C VAL A 50 -21.41 -11.10 -1.56
N GLN A 51 -21.17 -12.31 -2.06
CA GLN A 51 -21.66 -12.70 -3.37
C GLN A 51 -23.16 -13.05 -3.25
N LYS A 52 -23.98 -12.37 -4.04
CA LYS A 52 -25.42 -12.63 -4.20
C LYS A 52 -25.67 -12.95 -5.66
N ASP A 53 -26.05 -14.20 -5.92
CA ASP A 53 -26.16 -14.73 -7.28
C ASP A 53 -24.85 -14.54 -8.07
N ASP A 54 -24.89 -13.81 -9.18
CA ASP A 54 -23.75 -13.49 -10.04
C ASP A 54 -23.10 -12.12 -9.73
N LYS A 55 -23.59 -11.42 -8.69
CA LYS A 55 -23.12 -10.09 -8.31
C LYS A 55 -22.48 -10.07 -6.93
N TRP A 56 -21.77 -8.99 -6.64
CA TRP A 56 -21.18 -8.70 -5.35
C TRP A 56 -21.83 -7.46 -4.74
N VAL A 57 -22.16 -7.54 -3.46
CA VAL A 57 -22.52 -6.38 -2.63
C VAL A 57 -21.42 -6.16 -1.60
N VAL A 58 -21.16 -4.90 -1.27
CA VAL A 58 -20.29 -4.52 -0.15
C VAL A 58 -21.19 -4.22 1.02
N VAL A 59 -20.86 -4.75 2.20
CA VAL A 59 -21.55 -4.44 3.44
C VAL A 59 -20.62 -3.58 4.28
N ILE A 60 -21.08 -2.38 4.61
CA ILE A 60 -20.37 -1.40 5.44
C ILE A 60 -21.27 -1.11 6.65
N ASP A 61 -20.78 -1.40 7.84
CA ASP A 61 -21.52 -1.19 9.11
C ASP A 61 -22.94 -1.81 9.10
N GLY A 62 -23.05 -2.98 8.46
CA GLY A 62 -24.31 -3.72 8.32
C GLY A 62 -25.25 -3.21 7.22
N GLN A 63 -24.89 -2.15 6.50
CA GLN A 63 -25.65 -1.63 5.37
C GLN A 63 -25.07 -2.13 4.04
N GLU A 64 -25.94 -2.59 3.15
CA GLU A 64 -25.53 -3.10 1.84
C GLU A 64 -25.44 -1.98 0.81
N SER A 65 -24.38 -2.01 0.00
CA SER A 65 -24.24 -1.17 -1.18
C SER A 65 -25.07 -1.70 -2.37
N ALA A 66 -24.99 -1.01 -3.51
CA ALA A 66 -25.50 -1.54 -4.77
C ALA A 66 -24.79 -2.86 -5.17
N ALA A 67 -25.43 -3.62 -6.06
CA ALA A 67 -24.85 -4.86 -6.59
C ALA A 67 -23.96 -4.56 -7.81
N TYR A 68 -22.74 -5.11 -7.80
CA TYR A 68 -21.70 -4.91 -8.82
C TYR A 68 -21.26 -6.23 -9.44
N ASP A 69 -20.62 -6.19 -10.61
CA ASP A 69 -20.06 -7.40 -11.25
C ASP A 69 -18.90 -8.00 -10.44
N TYR A 70 -18.09 -7.12 -9.84
CA TYR A 70 -16.99 -7.45 -8.95
C TYR A 70 -16.70 -6.27 -8.03
N VAL A 71 -16.07 -6.52 -6.88
CA VAL A 71 -15.62 -5.49 -5.94
C VAL A 71 -14.28 -5.89 -5.33
N GLU A 72 -13.36 -4.94 -5.15
CA GLU A 72 -12.02 -5.12 -4.59
C GLU A 72 -11.42 -3.79 -4.08
N ASN A 73 -10.20 -3.82 -3.53
CA ASN A 73 -9.44 -2.64 -3.06
C ASN A 73 -10.19 -1.76 -2.05
N ALA A 74 -10.87 -2.37 -1.07
CA ALA A 74 -11.54 -1.60 -0.03
C ALA A 74 -10.55 -1.03 0.99
N THR A 75 -10.79 0.19 1.43
CA THR A 75 -9.96 0.87 2.43
C THR A 75 -10.76 1.92 3.20
N PHE A 76 -10.28 2.27 4.40
CA PHE A 76 -10.77 3.38 5.21
C PHE A 76 -9.77 4.53 5.18
N SER A 77 -10.26 5.76 5.39
CA SER A 77 -9.38 6.86 5.79
C SER A 77 -8.73 6.55 7.15
N PRO A 78 -7.59 7.18 7.50
CA PRO A 78 -6.90 6.92 8.76
C PRO A 78 -7.76 7.16 10.01
N ASP A 79 -8.66 8.14 9.97
CA ASP A 79 -9.61 8.45 11.04
C ASP A 79 -10.86 7.56 11.01
N GLY A 80 -10.98 6.67 10.02
CA GLY A 80 -12.11 5.76 9.88
C GLY A 80 -13.41 6.37 9.37
N THR A 81 -13.44 7.67 9.07
CA THR A 81 -14.68 8.37 8.72
C THR A 81 -15.11 8.09 7.28
N LEU A 82 -14.16 8.08 6.35
CA LEU A 82 -14.35 7.81 4.94
C LEU A 82 -14.00 6.36 4.60
N PHE A 83 -14.61 5.86 3.53
CA PHE A 83 -14.24 4.59 2.94
C PHE A 83 -14.32 4.63 1.42
N ALA A 84 -13.44 3.86 0.78
CA ALA A 84 -13.43 3.69 -0.65
C ALA A 84 -13.27 2.22 -1.04
N TYR A 85 -13.77 1.86 -2.21
CA TYR A 85 -13.52 0.57 -2.84
C TYR A 85 -13.63 0.69 -4.36
N SER A 86 -13.05 -0.25 -5.08
CA SER A 86 -13.28 -0.39 -6.52
C SER A 86 -14.39 -1.40 -6.81
N ALA A 87 -15.17 -1.12 -7.84
CA ALA A 87 -16.24 -1.97 -8.30
C ALA A 87 -16.23 -2.08 -9.83
N THR A 88 -16.67 -3.22 -10.36
CA THR A 88 -16.86 -3.42 -11.80
C THR A 88 -18.34 -3.26 -12.15
N VAL A 89 -18.63 -2.41 -13.13
CA VAL A 89 -19.97 -2.15 -13.68
C VAL A 89 -19.91 -2.25 -15.20
N GLY A 90 -20.60 -3.24 -15.78
CA GLY A 90 -20.64 -3.40 -17.23
C GLY A 90 -19.27 -3.72 -17.82
N GLY A 91 -18.41 -4.39 -17.05
CA GLY A 91 -17.04 -4.71 -17.46
C GLY A 91 -16.01 -3.58 -17.30
N GLN A 92 -16.41 -2.41 -16.77
CA GLN A 92 -15.48 -1.31 -16.48
C GLN A 92 -15.32 -1.12 -14.97
N ALA A 93 -14.11 -0.78 -14.52
CA ALA A 93 -13.81 -0.50 -13.13
C ALA A 93 -14.10 0.96 -12.78
N VAL A 94 -14.74 1.18 -11.64
CA VAL A 94 -15.04 2.49 -11.03
C VAL A 94 -14.58 2.49 -9.58
N VAL A 95 -14.31 3.68 -9.04
CA VAL A 95 -14.10 3.89 -7.60
C VAL A 95 -15.42 4.34 -6.98
N VAL A 96 -15.75 3.78 -5.82
CA VAL A 96 -16.87 4.23 -4.97
C VAL A 96 -16.26 4.86 -3.72
N LEU A 97 -16.64 6.10 -3.43
CA LEU A 97 -16.26 6.84 -2.22
C LEU A 97 -17.55 7.18 -1.46
N GLU A 98 -17.67 6.77 -0.21
CA GLU A 98 -18.85 7.02 0.63
C GLU A 98 -20.19 6.70 -0.07
N ASN A 99 -20.30 5.51 -0.67
CA ASN A 99 -21.45 5.07 -1.47
C ASN A 99 -21.72 5.85 -2.77
N THR A 100 -20.86 6.80 -3.14
CA THR A 100 -20.96 7.56 -4.38
C THR A 100 -19.99 7.01 -5.41
N VAL A 101 -20.54 6.50 -6.52
CA VAL A 101 -19.75 6.06 -7.69
C VAL A 101 -19.11 7.28 -8.33
N GLN A 102 -17.79 7.26 -8.45
CA GLN A 102 -17.02 8.31 -9.11
C GLN A 102 -17.22 8.25 -10.63
N GLN A 103 -17.10 9.39 -11.31
CA GLN A 103 -17.46 9.51 -12.73
C GLN A 103 -16.49 8.82 -13.69
N GLN A 104 -15.22 8.71 -13.29
CA GLN A 104 -14.18 8.14 -14.13
C GLN A 104 -14.29 6.61 -14.15
N VAL A 105 -14.11 6.04 -15.34
CA VAL A 105 -14.17 4.60 -15.62
C VAL A 105 -12.84 4.15 -16.22
N TYR A 106 -12.43 2.94 -15.87
CA TYR A 106 -11.12 2.38 -16.22
C TYR A 106 -11.24 0.91 -16.57
N ASP A 107 -10.17 0.33 -17.10
CA ASP A 107 -10.13 -1.11 -17.39
C ASP A 107 -9.92 -1.91 -16.09
N ALA A 108 -9.12 -1.38 -15.16
CA ALA A 108 -8.89 -1.94 -13.84
C ALA A 108 -8.44 -0.85 -12.84
N ILE A 109 -8.66 -1.09 -11.54
CA ILE A 109 -8.07 -0.32 -10.45
C ILE A 109 -7.08 -1.24 -9.73
N LYS A 110 -5.81 -0.83 -9.62
CA LYS A 110 -4.75 -1.66 -9.03
C LYS A 110 -4.61 -1.47 -7.52
N GLU A 111 -4.86 -0.26 -7.03
CA GLU A 111 -4.75 0.11 -5.62
C GLU A 111 -5.56 1.37 -5.34
N ILE A 112 -6.12 1.48 -4.13
CA ILE A 112 -6.78 2.69 -3.61
C ILE A 112 -6.20 2.96 -2.21
N ILE A 113 -5.79 4.20 -1.95
CA ILE A 113 -5.18 4.60 -0.68
C ILE A 113 -5.56 6.02 -0.27
N PHE A 114 -5.77 6.24 1.02
CA PHE A 114 -5.92 7.58 1.60
C PHE A 114 -4.55 8.11 2.05
N SER A 115 -4.36 9.43 1.98
CA SER A 115 -3.20 10.08 2.59
C SER A 115 -3.19 9.88 4.11
N ALA A 116 -2.01 9.94 4.72
CA ALA A 116 -1.84 9.74 6.17
C ALA A 116 -2.64 10.75 7.03
N ASN A 117 -2.89 11.95 6.50
CA ASN A 117 -3.73 12.98 7.13
C ASN A 117 -5.23 12.85 6.80
N GLY A 118 -5.63 11.87 5.97
CA GLY A 118 -7.01 11.62 5.56
C GLY A 118 -7.59 12.60 4.53
N ASN A 119 -6.85 13.63 4.11
CA ASN A 119 -7.35 14.71 3.27
C ASN A 119 -7.33 14.40 1.76
N ALA A 120 -6.68 13.31 1.34
CA ALA A 120 -6.60 12.93 -0.06
C ALA A 120 -6.91 11.45 -0.27
N LEU A 121 -7.57 11.16 -1.39
CA LEU A 121 -7.76 9.81 -1.91
C LEU A 121 -6.96 9.71 -3.22
N ALA A 122 -6.09 8.71 -3.30
CA ALA A 122 -5.35 8.38 -4.51
C ALA A 122 -5.60 6.95 -4.95
N TYR A 123 -5.54 6.70 -6.26
CA TYR A 123 -5.62 5.36 -6.80
C TYR A 123 -4.87 5.22 -8.11
N VAL A 124 -4.41 3.99 -8.38
CA VAL A 124 -3.78 3.63 -9.66
C VAL A 124 -4.82 2.97 -10.55
N ALA A 125 -5.00 3.51 -11.75
CA ALA A 125 -5.95 2.97 -12.70
C ALA A 125 -5.28 2.58 -14.02
N GLN A 126 -5.78 1.53 -14.66
CA GLN A 126 -5.37 1.09 -15.98
C GLN A 126 -6.30 1.67 -17.05
N LYS A 127 -5.72 2.19 -18.13
CA LYS A 127 -6.41 2.80 -19.27
C LYS A 127 -5.73 2.36 -20.57
N GLY A 128 -6.24 1.28 -21.14
CA GLY A 128 -5.61 0.54 -22.23
C GLY A 128 -4.24 0.00 -21.81
N ASP A 129 -3.24 0.32 -22.63
CA ASP A 129 -1.84 -0.05 -22.40
C ASP A 129 -1.11 0.86 -21.40
N TYR A 130 -1.80 1.86 -20.85
CA TYR A 130 -1.23 2.86 -19.96
C TYR A 130 -1.81 2.77 -18.55
N SER A 131 -1.12 3.39 -17.59
CA SER A 131 -1.60 3.62 -16.23
C SER A 131 -1.65 5.11 -15.90
N VAL A 132 -2.57 5.50 -15.02
CA VAL A 132 -2.66 6.86 -14.45
C VAL A 132 -2.71 6.79 -12.93
N ILE A 133 -2.23 7.86 -12.29
CA ILE A 133 -2.60 8.18 -10.91
C ILE A 133 -3.82 9.09 -10.96
N VAL A 134 -4.80 8.80 -10.13
CA VAL A 134 -5.87 9.75 -9.85
C VAL A 134 -5.71 10.23 -8.43
N LEU A 135 -5.62 11.54 -8.25
CA LEU A 135 -5.55 12.19 -6.94
C LEU A 135 -6.75 13.12 -6.79
N ASN A 136 -7.61 12.85 -5.82
CA ASN A 136 -8.83 13.64 -5.55
C ASN A 136 -9.69 13.86 -6.82
N GLY A 137 -9.83 12.80 -7.62
CA GLY A 137 -10.59 12.81 -8.88
C GLY A 137 -9.89 13.52 -10.05
N GLN A 138 -8.65 13.97 -9.90
CA GLN A 138 -7.86 14.52 -11.01
C GLN A 138 -6.90 13.47 -11.55
N GLU A 139 -7.04 13.14 -12.84
CA GLU A 139 -6.13 12.22 -13.55
C GLU A 139 -4.76 12.89 -13.80
N SER A 140 -3.69 12.13 -13.63
CA SER A 140 -2.35 12.49 -14.10
C SER A 140 -2.23 12.36 -15.62
N GLN A 141 -1.04 12.66 -16.14
CA GLN A 141 -0.66 12.19 -17.49
C GLN A 141 -0.66 10.65 -17.57
N LEU A 142 -0.69 10.13 -18.80
CA LEU A 142 -0.54 8.70 -19.07
C LEU A 142 0.91 8.28 -18.85
N TYR A 143 1.10 7.17 -18.13
CA TYR A 143 2.39 6.50 -17.98
C TYR A 143 2.33 5.14 -18.64
N GLN A 144 3.43 4.69 -19.26
CA GLN A 144 3.49 3.34 -19.84
C GLN A 144 3.17 2.29 -18.76
N GLN A 145 3.85 2.39 -17.61
CA GLN A 145 3.56 1.56 -16.46
C GLN A 145 3.76 2.32 -15.16
N ILE A 146 2.82 2.14 -14.23
CA ILE A 146 3.03 2.41 -12.81
C ILE A 146 3.26 1.06 -12.14
N ALA A 147 4.40 0.91 -11.48
CA ALA A 147 4.89 -0.34 -10.92
C ALA A 147 5.00 -0.25 -9.40
N PRO A 148 4.87 -1.38 -8.68
CA PRO A 148 4.98 -1.37 -7.23
C PRO A 148 6.41 -1.10 -6.76
N LEU A 149 6.51 -0.57 -5.55
CA LEU A 149 7.72 -0.33 -4.77
C LEU A 149 7.63 -1.11 -3.47
N GLU A 150 8.76 -1.66 -3.03
CA GLU A 150 8.87 -2.29 -1.73
C GLU A 150 9.00 -1.24 -0.61
N THR A 151 8.28 -1.47 0.48
CA THR A 151 8.32 -0.68 1.72
C THR A 151 8.49 -1.62 2.92
N SER A 152 8.73 -1.07 4.11
CA SER A 152 8.73 -1.86 5.34
C SER A 152 7.42 -2.58 5.62
N SER A 153 6.32 -2.11 5.04
CA SER A 153 4.96 -2.63 5.24
C SER A 153 4.50 -3.54 4.10
N GLY A 154 5.36 -3.79 3.10
CA GLY A 154 5.06 -4.58 1.90
C GLY A 154 5.16 -3.77 0.61
N SER A 155 4.62 -4.33 -0.47
CA SER A 155 4.69 -3.76 -1.81
C SER A 155 3.46 -2.90 -2.10
N THR A 156 3.65 -1.67 -2.60
CA THR A 156 2.56 -0.71 -2.90
C THR A 156 2.90 0.10 -4.14
N TYR A 157 1.91 0.61 -4.87
CA TYR A 157 2.11 1.46 -6.03
C TYR A 157 2.18 2.95 -5.66
N ILE A 158 1.59 3.35 -4.54
CA ILE A 158 1.48 4.75 -4.10
C ILE A 158 2.00 4.90 -2.68
N ILE A 159 2.89 5.86 -2.47
CA ILE A 159 3.43 6.20 -1.15
C ILE A 159 3.11 7.66 -0.85
N PHE A 160 2.36 7.91 0.22
CA PHE A 160 2.20 9.25 0.78
C PHE A 160 3.33 9.56 1.79
N SER A 161 3.73 10.81 1.88
CA SER A 161 4.60 11.29 2.96
C SER A 161 3.89 11.16 4.32
N PRO A 162 4.64 11.10 5.44
CA PRO A 162 4.05 10.97 6.78
C PRO A 162 3.04 12.05 7.16
N ASP A 163 3.22 13.28 6.67
CA ASP A 163 2.28 14.39 6.83
C ASP A 163 1.07 14.31 5.87
N GLY A 164 1.11 13.39 4.91
CA GLY A 164 0.08 13.20 3.89
C GLY A 164 0.04 14.28 2.80
N GLU A 165 1.04 15.15 2.71
CA GLU A 165 1.03 16.29 1.78
C GLU A 165 1.71 15.98 0.44
N SER A 166 2.63 15.02 0.40
CA SER A 166 3.34 14.61 -0.81
C SER A 166 3.02 13.17 -1.20
N ILE A 167 3.02 12.91 -2.50
CA ILE A 167 2.78 11.59 -3.09
C ILE A 167 3.97 11.20 -3.97
N ALA A 168 4.39 9.94 -3.85
CA ALA A 168 5.42 9.33 -4.68
C ALA A 168 4.93 8.02 -5.30
N TYR A 169 5.38 7.73 -6.52
CA TYR A 169 5.10 6.47 -7.22
C TYR A 169 6.20 6.18 -8.24
N LYS A 170 6.40 4.89 -8.55
CA LYS A 170 7.35 4.45 -9.58
C LYS A 170 6.66 4.36 -10.94
N VAL A 171 7.26 5.00 -11.93
CA VAL A 171 6.91 4.81 -13.34
C VAL A 171 8.03 4.05 -14.05
N VAL A 172 7.65 3.22 -15.01
CA VAL A 172 8.58 2.48 -15.86
C VAL A 172 8.24 2.77 -17.31
N ASP A 173 9.24 3.17 -18.08
CA ASP A 173 9.15 3.41 -19.51
C ASP A 173 10.42 2.93 -20.26
N GLU A 174 10.65 3.43 -21.47
CA GLU A 174 11.80 3.04 -22.30
C GLU A 174 13.16 3.52 -21.75
N GLU A 175 13.18 4.57 -20.93
CA GLU A 175 14.40 5.11 -20.30
C GLU A 175 14.75 4.37 -19.00
N GLY A 176 13.76 3.71 -18.37
CA GLY A 176 13.93 2.89 -17.18
C GLY A 176 12.90 3.18 -16.10
N SER A 177 13.28 2.96 -14.84
CA SER A 177 12.46 3.27 -13.67
C SER A 177 12.73 4.70 -13.18
N HIS A 178 11.65 5.45 -12.90
CA HIS A 178 11.72 6.78 -12.32
C HIS A 178 10.81 6.87 -11.08
N ILE A 179 11.23 7.65 -10.08
CA ILE A 179 10.31 8.11 -9.04
C ILE A 179 9.67 9.41 -9.50
N VAL A 180 8.34 9.48 -9.47
CA VAL A 180 7.59 10.71 -9.65
C VAL A 180 7.12 11.18 -8.28
N ILE A 181 7.47 12.42 -7.91
CA ILE A 181 7.02 13.06 -6.67
C ILE A 181 6.17 14.26 -7.03
N ASN A 182 4.93 14.31 -6.56
CA ASN A 182 3.99 15.40 -6.83
C ASN A 182 3.87 15.75 -8.34
N GLY A 183 3.89 14.71 -9.18
CA GLY A 183 3.81 14.84 -10.64
C GLY A 183 5.11 15.23 -11.35
N GLN A 184 6.23 15.38 -10.63
CA GLN A 184 7.54 15.67 -11.21
C GLN A 184 8.40 14.40 -11.23
N ALA A 185 8.79 13.95 -12.41
CA ALA A 185 9.66 12.78 -12.59
C ALA A 185 11.13 13.11 -12.24
N GLY A 186 11.76 12.21 -11.50
CA GLY A 186 13.19 12.24 -11.23
C GLY A 186 14.03 11.60 -12.35
N ALA A 187 15.31 11.38 -12.03
CA ALA A 187 16.25 10.68 -12.92
C ALA A 187 15.79 9.24 -13.21
N ALA A 188 16.13 8.76 -14.40
CA ALA A 188 15.95 7.38 -14.83
C ALA A 188 17.07 6.49 -14.26
N TYR A 189 16.71 5.27 -13.90
CA TYR A 189 17.60 4.22 -13.45
C TYR A 189 17.21 2.88 -14.08
N ASP A 190 18.12 1.90 -14.08
CA ASP A 190 17.84 0.57 -14.63
C ASP A 190 16.65 -0.08 -13.90
N ASP A 191 16.59 0.06 -12.56
CA ASP A 191 15.39 -0.16 -11.76
C ASP A 191 15.40 0.68 -10.47
N ILE A 192 14.25 0.81 -9.81
CA ILE A 192 14.10 1.38 -8.46
C ILE A 192 13.26 0.41 -7.64
N THR A 193 13.84 -0.12 -6.56
CA THR A 193 13.27 -1.28 -5.84
C THR A 193 12.47 -0.87 -4.61
N SER A 194 12.87 0.20 -3.94
CA SER A 194 12.23 0.68 -2.72
C SER A 194 12.27 2.19 -2.61
N PHE A 195 11.29 2.78 -1.92
CA PHE A 195 11.22 4.21 -1.65
C PHE A 195 10.65 4.43 -0.25
N VAL A 196 11.20 5.41 0.46
CA VAL A 196 10.73 5.82 1.78
C VAL A 196 10.73 7.34 1.87
N PHE A 197 9.61 7.92 2.30
CA PHE A 197 9.60 9.26 2.88
C PHE A 197 10.07 9.18 4.33
N ASN A 198 11.03 10.02 4.67
CA ASN A 198 11.54 10.18 6.01
C ASN A 198 10.63 11.13 6.81
N ALA A 199 10.66 11.02 8.14
CA ALA A 199 9.82 11.82 9.04
C ALA A 199 10.13 13.33 9.00
N ASP A 200 11.31 13.72 8.50
CA ASP A 200 11.75 15.11 8.35
C ASP A 200 11.40 15.73 6.99
N GLY A 201 10.62 15.02 6.15
CA GLY A 201 10.24 15.47 4.81
C GLY A 201 11.29 15.20 3.72
N THR A 202 12.41 14.57 4.07
CA THR A 202 13.36 14.03 3.08
C THR A 202 12.85 12.69 2.54
N TYR A 203 13.53 12.13 1.54
CA TYR A 203 13.22 10.80 1.04
C TYR A 203 14.49 10.04 0.64
N THR A 204 14.39 8.71 0.65
CA THR A 204 15.46 7.81 0.22
C THR A 204 14.89 6.69 -0.63
N TYR A 205 15.62 6.28 -1.66
CA TYR A 205 15.28 5.11 -2.46
C TYR A 205 16.52 4.32 -2.88
N GLN A 206 16.32 3.02 -3.11
CA GLN A 206 17.32 2.13 -3.70
C GLN A 206 17.07 2.03 -5.19
N ALA A 207 18.10 2.29 -5.98
CA ALA A 207 18.09 2.22 -7.43
C ALA A 207 19.22 1.34 -7.95
N GLU A 208 19.05 0.78 -9.14
CA GLU A 208 20.11 0.12 -9.88
C GLU A 208 20.60 1.03 -11.00
N ALA A 209 21.92 1.24 -11.08
CA ALA A 209 22.54 2.01 -12.15
C ALA A 209 23.80 1.31 -12.62
N ASN A 210 23.87 0.96 -13.91
CA ASN A 210 24.99 0.25 -14.53
C ASN A 210 25.29 -1.09 -13.80
N GLY A 211 24.25 -1.81 -13.40
CA GLY A 211 24.39 -3.09 -12.69
C GLY A 211 24.87 -2.99 -11.25
N GLN A 212 24.80 -1.80 -10.63
CA GLN A 212 25.11 -1.59 -9.22
C GLN A 212 23.94 -0.98 -8.48
N GLU A 213 23.70 -1.48 -7.26
CA GLU A 213 22.75 -0.87 -6.33
C GLU A 213 23.33 0.41 -5.73
N ILE A 214 22.57 1.48 -5.79
CA ILE A 214 22.89 2.80 -5.26
C ILE A 214 21.75 3.31 -4.39
N THR A 215 22.12 4.00 -3.31
CA THR A 215 21.16 4.68 -2.46
C THR A 215 21.13 6.16 -2.82
N ILE A 216 19.94 6.64 -3.16
CA ILE A 216 19.69 8.07 -3.39
C ILE A 216 18.97 8.64 -2.17
N THR A 217 19.54 9.67 -1.57
CA THR A 217 18.90 10.43 -0.50
C THR A 217 18.78 11.89 -0.91
N ASN A 218 17.56 12.41 -0.84
CA ASN A 218 17.30 13.82 -1.04
C ASN A 218 17.26 14.52 0.31
N THR A 219 18.22 15.40 0.58
CA THR A 219 18.29 16.17 1.83
C THR A 219 17.79 17.59 1.62
N GLN A 220 17.00 18.12 2.55
CA GLN A 220 16.72 19.56 2.61
C GLN A 220 17.77 20.24 3.48
N ASP A 221 18.48 21.23 2.94
CA ASP A 221 19.39 22.04 3.75
C ASP A 221 18.62 23.23 4.34
N THR A 222 18.30 23.13 5.63
CA THR A 222 17.52 24.15 6.36
C THR A 222 18.39 25.28 6.94
N THR A 223 19.69 25.29 6.65
CA THR A 223 20.62 26.30 7.19
C THR A 223 20.63 27.62 6.42
N ALA A 224 19.93 27.72 5.28
CA ALA A 224 19.82 28.95 4.51
C ALA A 224 18.62 29.79 4.96
N SER A 225 18.89 30.94 5.60
CA SER A 225 17.93 31.99 5.99
C SER A 225 17.16 32.66 4.83
N SER A 226 17.17 32.08 3.63
CA SER A 226 16.43 32.55 2.47
C SER A 226 16.36 31.43 1.43
N GLY A 227 15.33 30.59 1.52
CA GLY A 227 15.00 29.57 0.52
C GLY A 227 15.43 28.15 0.90
N THR A 228 14.47 27.22 0.85
CA THR A 228 14.73 25.78 0.97
C THR A 228 15.56 25.34 -0.24
N THR A 229 16.80 24.92 -0.01
CA THR A 229 17.63 24.31 -1.06
C THR A 229 17.59 22.79 -0.90
N THR A 230 17.18 22.11 -1.95
CA THR A 230 17.10 20.65 -2.01
C THR A 230 18.39 20.09 -2.60
N THR A 231 19.15 19.32 -1.82
CA THR A 231 20.40 18.69 -2.27
C THR A 231 20.19 17.19 -2.38
N THR A 232 20.47 16.61 -3.56
CA THR A 232 20.44 15.15 -3.74
C THR A 232 21.84 14.58 -3.58
N THR A 233 22.02 13.66 -2.64
CA THR A 233 23.28 12.93 -2.43
C THR A 233 23.12 11.50 -2.93
N THR A 234 24.05 11.06 -3.77
CA THR A 234 24.13 9.67 -4.25
C THR A 234 25.26 8.97 -3.52
N THR A 235 24.97 7.84 -2.85
CA THR A 235 26.00 6.99 -2.25
C THR A 235 25.98 5.63 -2.93
N THR A 236 27.10 5.27 -3.56
CA THR A 236 27.28 3.95 -4.18
C THR A 236 27.80 2.97 -3.14
N THR A 237 27.05 1.90 -2.86
CA THR A 237 27.51 0.81 -1.99
C THR A 237 27.78 -0.42 -2.84
N SER A 238 29.02 -0.58 -3.29
CA SER A 238 29.43 -1.81 -4.01
C SER A 238 29.65 -2.95 -3.02
N THR A 239 28.79 -3.96 -3.00
CA THR A 239 29.07 -5.25 -2.36
C THR A 239 30.08 -6.05 -3.18
N GLN A 240 31.34 -5.60 -3.20
CA GLN A 240 32.45 -6.44 -3.67
C GLN A 240 32.75 -7.48 -2.61
N ASN A 241 32.44 -8.73 -2.91
CA ASN A 241 32.85 -9.88 -2.14
C ASN A 241 34.34 -10.18 -2.40
N THR A 242 35.26 -9.40 -1.82
CA THR A 242 36.66 -9.80 -1.54
C THR A 242 37.37 -8.75 -0.69
N GLY A 243 37.97 -9.20 0.42
CA GLY A 243 39.24 -8.68 0.96
C GLY A 243 39.37 -7.18 1.24
N THR A 244 39.24 -6.82 2.52
CA THR A 244 39.83 -5.64 3.21
C THR A 244 40.64 -4.65 2.37
N SER A 245 40.13 -3.42 2.25
CA SER A 245 40.83 -2.19 2.64
C SER A 245 39.87 -0.99 2.57
N SER A 246 39.29 -0.61 3.72
CA SER A 246 38.69 0.72 3.92
C SER A 246 39.70 1.59 4.65
N THR A 247 40.10 2.72 4.05
CA THR A 247 40.93 3.73 4.73
C THR A 247 40.00 4.82 5.23
N THR A 248 39.79 4.87 6.55
CA THR A 248 39.26 6.06 7.23
C THR A 248 40.12 6.34 8.46
N GLN A 249 40.86 7.45 8.44
CA GLN A 249 41.58 7.96 9.61
C GLN A 249 40.62 8.77 10.50
N THR A 250 40.53 8.43 11.78
CA THR A 250 40.91 9.25 12.96
C THR A 250 40.47 8.55 14.26
N SER A 251 41.02 8.99 15.39
CA SER A 251 41.58 8.19 16.48
C SER A 251 40.74 7.97 17.76
N SER A 252 41.01 6.80 18.39
CA SER A 252 41.10 6.44 19.84
C SER A 252 39.88 6.43 20.78
N GLY A 253 39.63 5.26 21.41
CA GLY A 253 38.93 5.18 22.72
C GLY A 253 38.25 3.84 23.14
N SER A 254 39.04 2.81 23.48
CA SER A 254 38.79 1.68 24.43
C SER A 254 37.44 0.91 24.58
N LYS A 255 37.48 -0.37 24.16
CA LYS A 255 36.93 -1.66 24.71
C LYS A 255 35.68 -1.69 25.63
N LYS A 256 34.73 -2.57 25.28
CA LYS A 256 34.26 -3.68 26.15
C LYS A 256 33.59 -4.83 25.37
N SER A 257 33.58 -5.99 26.02
CA SER A 257 33.45 -7.36 25.50
C SER A 257 32.01 -7.89 25.51
N GLY A 258 31.65 -8.64 24.46
CA GLY A 258 31.02 -9.98 24.53
C GLY A 258 29.56 -10.12 24.96
N LYS A 259 28.75 -10.75 24.09
CA LYS A 259 28.15 -12.07 24.33
C LYS A 259 27.40 -12.54 23.07
N ASP A 260 27.61 -13.81 22.74
CA ASP A 260 26.88 -14.56 21.72
C ASP A 260 25.37 -14.59 22.01
N VAL A 261 24.56 -14.38 20.99
CA VAL A 261 23.12 -14.69 21.01
C VAL A 261 22.91 -15.86 20.05
N GLN A 262 22.67 -17.05 20.60
CA GLN A 262 22.08 -18.16 19.85
C GLN A 262 20.63 -17.80 19.49
N LEU A 263 20.32 -17.82 18.20
CA LEU A 263 18.95 -17.71 17.70
C LEU A 263 18.29 -19.09 17.66
N ASP A 264 17.11 -19.18 18.26
CA ASP A 264 16.22 -20.34 18.27
C ASP A 264 15.51 -20.49 16.91
N PRO A 265 15.67 -21.61 16.19
CA PRO A 265 15.18 -21.76 14.81
C PRO A 265 13.67 -22.03 14.66
N GLU A 266 12.88 -22.12 15.73
CA GLU A 266 11.43 -22.42 15.62
C GLU A 266 10.48 -21.29 16.07
N ARG A 267 10.99 -20.07 16.30
CA ARG A 267 10.15 -18.94 16.69
C ARG A 267 9.59 -18.21 15.47
N LEU A 268 8.37 -18.56 15.04
CA LEU A 268 7.56 -17.73 14.15
C LEU A 268 7.25 -16.41 14.87
N TYR A 269 8.07 -15.39 14.62
CA TYR A 269 7.90 -14.05 15.14
C TYR A 269 6.86 -13.31 14.29
N TYR A 270 5.64 -13.24 14.79
CA TYR A 270 4.67 -12.25 14.32
C TYR A 270 4.85 -10.99 15.16
N PRO A 271 5.29 -9.86 14.58
CA PRO A 271 5.34 -8.61 15.33
C PRO A 271 3.91 -8.21 15.70
N THR A 272 3.66 -8.08 17.00
CA THR A 272 2.46 -7.42 17.51
C THR A 272 2.55 -5.94 17.14
N CYS A 273 1.86 -5.53 16.08
CA CYS A 273 1.66 -4.12 15.77
C CYS A 273 0.55 -3.59 16.68
N SER A 274 0.89 -2.67 17.58
CA SER A 274 -0.08 -1.95 18.41
C SER A 274 0.21 -0.45 18.30
N GLY A 275 -0.70 0.28 17.65
CA GLY A 275 -0.65 1.72 17.42
C GLY A 275 -1.55 2.11 16.24
N GLU A 276 -1.97 3.38 16.18
CA GLU A 276 -2.69 3.95 15.04
C GLU A 276 -1.79 3.84 13.79
N GLY A 277 -2.29 3.15 12.75
CA GLY A 277 -1.55 2.90 11.51
C GLY A 277 -1.33 1.43 11.13
N CYS A 278 -1.82 0.46 11.93
CA CYS A 278 -1.75 -0.96 11.55
C CYS A 278 -3.01 -1.38 10.75
N ASN A 279 -2.99 -1.28 9.42
CA ASN A 279 -4.02 -1.88 8.54
C ASN A 279 -3.50 -3.21 7.97
N PHE A 280 -4.19 -4.31 8.27
CA PHE A 280 -4.04 -5.62 7.61
C PHE A 280 -5.27 -5.89 6.72
#